data_AF-A0AAI8KU86-F1
#
_entry.id   AF-A0AAI8KU86-F1
#
_cell.length_a   1.000
_cell.length_b   1.000
_cell.length_c   1.000
_cell.angle_alpha   90.00
_cell.angle_beta   90.00
_cell.angle_gamma   90.00
#
_symmetry.space_group_name_H-M   'P 1'
#
loop_
_entity.id
_entity.type
_entity.pdbx_description
1 polymer ?
#
loop_
_entity_poly.entity_id
_entity_poly.type
_entity_poly.pdbx_seq_one_letter_code
_entity_poly.pdbx_strand_id
1 'polypeptide(L)'
;MKDVAESAGIGLGALYRRWAGKKELVMAALRADVTQHETDDTGDPFADLVTALERIGDAVPHGLGRLIAACLTDPDSELARVAIEAKVTPMLDGLTARLERVAGPAPDVRLRAESGLLYLLWRTAVDGQTADATTLHRRVLQVMGVPPQPGPEQSSTATGV
;
A
#
# COMPACT_ATOMS: atom_id res chain seq x y z
N MET A 1 -12.12 -19.86 -10.66
CA MET A 1 -13.51 -19.90 -10.14
C MET A 1 -13.73 -21.17 -9.34
N LYS A 2 -13.56 -22.36 -9.93
CA LYS A 2 -13.69 -23.65 -9.21
C LYS A 2 -12.86 -23.72 -7.91
N ASP A 3 -11.54 -23.50 -7.99
CA ASP A 3 -10.66 -23.58 -6.81
C ASP A 3 -11.02 -22.56 -5.73
N VAL A 4 -11.50 -21.38 -6.13
CA VAL A 4 -11.98 -20.35 -5.19
C VAL A 4 -13.27 -20.80 -4.50
N ALA A 5 -14.21 -21.40 -5.25
CA ALA A 5 -15.45 -21.94 -4.70
C ALA A 5 -15.16 -23.07 -3.70
N GLU A 6 -14.26 -23.99 -4.05
CA GLU A 6 -13.81 -25.07 -3.15
C GLU A 6 -13.14 -24.52 -1.90
N SER A 7 -12.20 -23.58 -2.04
CA SER A 7 -11.53 -22.94 -0.90
C SER A 7 -12.49 -22.15 0.00
N ALA A 8 -13.57 -21.59 -0.55
CA ALA A 8 -14.57 -20.85 0.21
C ALA A 8 -15.71 -21.74 0.73
N GLY A 9 -15.72 -23.04 0.45
CA GLY A 9 -16.78 -23.97 0.87
C GLY A 9 -18.15 -23.68 0.24
N ILE A 10 -18.18 -23.05 -0.94
CA ILE A 10 -19.42 -22.68 -1.63
C ILE A 10 -19.54 -23.35 -3.00
N GLY A 11 -20.77 -23.55 -3.47
CA GLY A 11 -21.00 -24.08 -4.82
C GLY A 11 -20.55 -23.10 -5.91
N LEU A 12 -20.00 -23.63 -7.01
CA LEU A 12 -19.52 -22.83 -8.15
C LEU A 12 -20.60 -21.89 -8.72
N GLY A 13 -21.87 -22.33 -8.73
CA GLY A 13 -23.00 -21.50 -9.16
C GLY A 13 -23.24 -20.28 -8.28
N ALA A 14 -22.85 -20.30 -7.00
CA ALA A 14 -22.92 -19.13 -6.12
C ALA A 14 -21.94 -18.04 -6.53
N LEU A 15 -20.70 -18.42 -6.91
CA LEU A 15 -19.72 -17.47 -7.45
C LEU A 15 -20.21 -16.84 -8.75
N TYR A 16 -20.68 -17.65 -9.71
CA TYR A 16 -21.14 -17.13 -11.01
C TYR A 16 -22.37 -16.22 -10.91
N ARG A 17 -23.25 -16.42 -9.93
CA ARG A 17 -24.37 -15.51 -9.67
C ARG A 17 -23.92 -14.14 -9.18
N ARG A 18 -22.80 -14.06 -8.46
CA ARG A 18 -22.28 -12.83 -7.88
C ARG A 18 -21.28 -12.13 -8.80
N TRP A 19 -20.48 -12.89 -9.54
CA TRP A 19 -19.46 -12.41 -10.46
C TRP A 19 -19.52 -13.25 -11.74
N ALA A 20 -19.82 -12.60 -12.86
CA ALA A 20 -20.03 -13.25 -14.15
C ALA A 20 -18.76 -13.96 -14.67
N GLY A 21 -17.58 -13.57 -14.19
CA GLY A 21 -16.33 -14.20 -14.59
C GLY A 21 -15.15 -13.95 -13.65
N LYS A 22 -14.02 -14.59 -13.98
CA LYS A 22 -12.77 -14.52 -13.20
C LYS A 22 -12.29 -13.08 -13.03
N LYS A 23 -12.35 -12.27 -14.10
CA LYS A 23 -11.95 -10.85 -14.07
C LYS A 23 -12.72 -10.07 -13.00
N GLU A 24 -14.04 -10.17 -13.02
CA GLU A 24 -14.92 -9.44 -12.10
C GLU A 24 -14.71 -9.88 -10.65
N LEU A 25 -14.50 -11.18 -10.43
CA LEU A 25 -14.13 -11.70 -9.11
C LEU A 25 -12.79 -11.11 -8.62
N VAL A 26 -11.75 -11.10 -9.48
CA VAL A 26 -10.44 -10.55 -9.11
C VAL A 26 -10.54 -9.05 -8.84
N MET A 27 -11.23 -8.29 -9.69
CA MET A 27 -11.50 -6.87 -9.48
C MET A 27 -12.19 -6.62 -8.13
N ALA A 28 -13.22 -7.41 -7.81
CA ALA A 28 -13.95 -7.28 -6.55
C ALA A 28 -13.07 -7.63 -5.35
N ALA A 29 -12.25 -8.67 -5.44
CA ALA A 29 -11.32 -9.06 -4.38
C ALA A 29 -10.27 -7.98 -4.12
N LEU A 30 -9.66 -7.43 -5.17
CA LEU A 30 -8.67 -6.36 -5.07
C LEU A 30 -9.26 -5.07 -4.50
N ARG A 31 -10.47 -4.69 -4.92
CA ARG A 31 -11.17 -3.52 -4.38
C ARG A 31 -11.54 -3.71 -2.91
N ALA A 32 -12.06 -4.89 -2.54
CA ALA A 32 -12.37 -5.20 -1.15
C ALA A 32 -11.13 -5.09 -0.27
N ASP A 33 -9.99 -5.61 -0.75
CA ASP A 33 -8.70 -5.49 -0.09
C ASP A 33 -8.28 -4.02 0.07
N VAL A 34 -8.43 -3.16 -0.93
CA VAL A 34 -8.18 -1.70 -0.76
C VAL A 34 -9.08 -1.10 0.34
N THR A 35 -10.39 -1.33 0.25
CA THR A 35 -11.37 -0.72 1.18
C THR A 35 -11.13 -1.13 2.63
N GLN A 36 -10.74 -2.38 2.88
CA GLN A 36 -10.41 -2.86 4.23
C GLN A 36 -9.22 -2.12 4.85
N HIS A 37 -8.31 -1.58 4.04
CA HIS A 37 -7.12 -0.89 4.52
C HIS A 37 -7.25 0.63 4.56
N GLU A 38 -8.30 1.21 3.96
CA GLU A 38 -8.56 2.65 3.99
C GLU A 38 -9.25 3.13 5.27
N THR A 39 -9.76 2.24 6.11
CA THR A 39 -10.72 2.55 7.19
C THR A 39 -10.12 3.17 8.46
N ASP A 40 -8.81 3.38 8.51
CA ASP A 40 -8.07 3.80 9.71
C ASP A 40 -7.62 5.26 9.63
N ASP A 41 -8.56 6.17 9.39
CA ASP A 41 -8.31 7.60 9.62
C ASP A 41 -8.45 7.87 11.12
N THR A 42 -7.31 7.88 11.82
CA THR A 42 -7.27 8.07 13.28
C THR A 42 -7.32 9.55 13.68
N GLY A 43 -7.24 10.46 12.71
CA GLY A 43 -7.13 11.90 12.92
C GLY A 43 -5.70 12.38 13.18
N ASP A 44 -4.71 11.49 13.29
CA ASP A 44 -3.28 11.81 13.25
C ASP A 44 -2.72 11.50 11.84
N PRO A 45 -2.49 12.54 11.01
CA PRO A 45 -2.00 12.35 9.64
C PRO A 45 -0.69 11.57 9.55
N PHE A 46 0.21 11.76 10.52
CA PHE A 46 1.52 11.11 10.49
C PHE A 46 1.39 9.64 10.87
N ALA A 47 0.66 9.33 11.93
CA ALA A 47 0.39 7.95 12.33
C ALA A 47 -0.35 7.17 11.23
N ASP A 48 -1.33 7.79 10.56
CA ASP A 48 -2.06 7.17 9.46
C ASP A 48 -1.17 6.87 8.25
N LEU A 49 -0.24 7.79 7.91
CA LEU A 49 0.74 7.57 6.84
C LEU A 49 1.68 6.42 7.18
N VAL A 50 2.21 6.40 8.40
CA VAL A 50 3.08 5.31 8.87
C VAL A 50 2.33 3.99 8.81
N THR A 51 1.13 3.91 9.38
CA THR A 51 0.27 2.71 9.40
C THR A 51 0.01 2.17 8.00
N ALA A 52 -0.26 3.05 7.02
CA ALA A 52 -0.44 2.66 5.63
C ALA A 52 0.84 2.03 5.04
N LEU A 53 2.01 2.59 5.33
CA LEU A 53 3.29 2.05 4.89
C LEU A 53 3.61 0.68 5.50
N GLU A 54 3.35 0.49 6.80
CA GLU A 54 3.60 -0.80 7.48
C GLU A 54 2.75 -1.90 6.84
N ARG A 55 1.47 -1.61 6.59
CA ARG A 55 0.55 -2.56 5.93
C ARG A 55 0.98 -2.95 4.55
N ILE A 56 1.45 -1.97 3.76
CA ILE A 56 1.97 -2.27 2.42
C ILE A 56 3.20 -3.16 2.55
N GLY A 57 4.13 -2.84 3.47
CA GLY A 57 5.31 -3.64 3.75
C GLY A 57 4.96 -5.08 4.14
N ASP A 58 3.98 -5.26 5.01
CA ASP A 58 3.46 -6.56 5.46
C ASP A 58 2.74 -7.31 4.34
N ALA A 59 2.03 -6.62 3.44
CA ALA A 59 1.31 -7.25 2.34
C ALA A 59 2.25 -7.84 1.27
N VAL A 60 3.46 -7.28 1.11
CA VAL A 60 4.45 -7.74 0.11
C VAL A 60 4.74 -9.24 0.22
N PRO A 61 5.21 -9.79 1.36
CA PRO A 61 5.43 -11.22 1.52
C PRO A 61 4.13 -12.05 1.45
N HIS A 62 2.98 -11.46 1.77
CA HIS A 62 1.69 -12.16 1.85
C HIS A 62 0.88 -12.17 0.55
N GLY A 63 1.41 -11.67 -0.55
CA GLY A 63 0.82 -11.85 -1.88
C GLY A 63 0.90 -10.65 -2.80
N LEU A 64 1.06 -9.44 -2.25
CA LEU A 64 1.22 -8.23 -3.05
C LEU A 64 2.48 -8.31 -3.94
N GLY A 65 3.58 -8.86 -3.43
CA GLY A 65 4.79 -9.09 -4.22
C GLY A 65 4.57 -10.02 -5.42
N ARG A 66 3.77 -11.09 -5.26
CA ARG A 66 3.42 -11.99 -6.37
C ARG A 66 2.54 -11.31 -7.41
N LEU A 67 1.59 -10.48 -6.98
CA LEU A 67 0.75 -9.70 -7.89
C LEU A 67 1.60 -8.73 -8.72
N ILE A 68 2.51 -8.00 -8.07
CA ILE A 68 3.43 -7.08 -8.74
C ILE A 68 4.33 -7.84 -9.72
N ALA A 69 4.91 -8.97 -9.32
CA ALA A 69 5.75 -9.78 -10.20
C ALA A 69 4.97 -10.26 -11.45
N ALA A 70 3.70 -10.66 -11.28
CA ALA A 70 2.83 -11.03 -12.40
C ALA A 70 2.60 -9.83 -13.35
N CYS A 71 2.35 -8.63 -12.80
CA CYS A 71 2.20 -7.42 -13.60
C CYS A 71 3.48 -7.04 -14.36
N LEU A 72 4.66 -7.21 -13.75
CA LEU A 72 5.94 -6.89 -14.38
C LEU A 72 6.33 -7.89 -15.48
N THR A 73 5.90 -9.15 -15.35
CA THR A 73 6.20 -10.21 -16.33
C THR A 73 5.42 -10.02 -17.62
N ASP A 74 4.16 -9.59 -17.51
CA ASP A 74 3.31 -9.27 -18.66
C ASP A 74 2.48 -8.00 -18.38
N PRO A 75 3.05 -6.81 -18.61
CA PRO A 75 2.40 -5.52 -18.32
C PRO A 75 1.13 -5.27 -19.12
N ASP A 76 1.00 -5.90 -20.28
CA ASP A 76 -0.16 -5.76 -21.17
C ASP A 76 -1.28 -6.76 -20.88
N SER A 77 -1.03 -7.71 -19.97
CA SER A 77 -2.02 -8.71 -19.57
C SER A 77 -3.28 -8.09 -18.97
N GLU A 78 -4.40 -8.80 -19.12
CA GLU A 78 -5.66 -8.42 -18.47
C GLU A 78 -5.51 -8.35 -16.93
N LEU A 79 -4.69 -9.24 -16.35
CA LEU A 79 -4.39 -9.24 -14.91
C LEU A 79 -3.65 -7.97 -14.49
N ALA A 80 -2.62 -7.55 -15.25
CA ALA A 80 -1.87 -6.33 -14.97
C ALA A 80 -2.79 -5.10 -15.01
N ARG A 81 -3.63 -4.99 -16.03
CA ARG A 81 -4.60 -3.89 -16.15
C ARG A 81 -5.59 -3.86 -14.98
N VAL A 82 -6.15 -5.02 -14.63
CA VAL A 82 -7.05 -5.19 -13.48
C VAL A 82 -6.36 -4.83 -12.17
N ALA A 83 -5.11 -5.27 -11.97
CA ALA A 83 -4.35 -4.99 -10.75
C ALA A 83 -4.01 -3.51 -10.62
N ILE A 84 -3.60 -2.87 -11.72
CA ILE A 84 -3.31 -1.44 -11.75
C ILE A 84 -4.57 -0.65 -11.41
N GLU A 85 -5.69 -0.93 -12.09
CA GLU A 85 -6.97 -0.23 -11.89
C GLU A 85 -7.54 -0.44 -10.49
N ALA A 86 -7.61 -1.69 -10.02
CA ALA A 86 -8.36 -2.04 -8.81
C ALA A 86 -7.54 -1.98 -7.52
N LYS A 87 -6.20 -2.03 -7.60
CA LYS A 87 -5.32 -2.09 -6.42
C LYS A 87 -4.24 -1.02 -6.41
N VAL A 88 -3.43 -0.91 -7.47
CA VAL A 88 -2.23 -0.05 -7.44
C VAL A 88 -2.61 1.43 -7.47
N THR A 89 -3.49 1.84 -8.39
CA THR A 89 -3.91 3.24 -8.50
C THR A 89 -4.60 3.73 -7.22
N PRO A 90 -5.63 3.03 -6.66
CA PRO A 90 -6.24 3.46 -5.40
C PRO A 90 -5.27 3.50 -4.22
N MET A 91 -4.36 2.52 -4.14
CA MET A 91 -3.33 2.49 -3.10
C MET A 91 -2.40 3.71 -3.19
N LEU A 92 -1.97 4.09 -4.40
CA LEU A 92 -1.17 5.29 -4.62
C LEU A 92 -1.95 6.57 -4.34
N ASP A 93 -3.23 6.65 -4.73
CA ASP A 93 -4.09 7.78 -4.44
C ASP A 93 -4.24 7.97 -2.92
N GLY A 94 -4.51 6.89 -2.19
CA GLY A 94 -4.61 6.90 -0.74
C GLY A 94 -3.31 7.24 -0.02
N LEU A 95 -2.15 6.82 -0.55
CA LEU A 95 -0.84 7.18 -0.02
C LEU A 95 -0.51 8.65 -0.29
N THR A 96 -0.84 9.14 -1.49
CA THR A 96 -0.68 10.54 -1.88
C THR A 96 -1.48 11.46 -0.98
N ALA A 97 -2.76 11.15 -0.75
CA ALA A 97 -3.64 11.92 0.13
C ALA A 97 -3.11 11.94 1.59
N ARG A 98 -2.63 10.80 2.10
CA ARG A 98 -2.01 10.74 3.44
C ARG A 98 -0.74 11.58 3.52
N LEU A 99 0.14 11.51 2.51
CA LEU A 99 1.35 12.32 2.46
C LEU A 99 1.03 13.82 2.39
N GLU A 100 0.02 14.22 1.62
CA GLU A 100 -0.42 15.60 1.52
C GLU A 100 -0.93 16.16 2.86
N ARG A 101 -1.64 15.35 3.66
CA ARG A 101 -2.04 15.75 5.03
C ARG A 101 -0.84 15.98 5.97
N VAL A 102 0.29 15.32 5.73
CA VAL A 102 1.52 15.44 6.55
C VAL A 102 2.42 16.57 6.06
N ALA A 103 2.68 16.64 4.75
CA ALA A 103 3.65 17.54 4.15
C ALA A 103 3.05 18.83 3.58
N GLY A 104 1.73 18.93 3.55
CA GLY A 104 1.00 19.98 2.85
C GLY A 104 0.89 19.73 1.33
N PRO A 105 0.04 20.51 0.64
CA PRO A 105 -0.10 20.44 -0.81
C PRO A 105 1.19 20.87 -1.51
N ALA A 106 1.68 20.04 -2.43
CA ALA A 106 2.86 20.32 -3.25
C ALA A 106 2.72 19.70 -4.65
N PRO A 107 3.23 20.34 -5.72
CA PRO A 107 3.13 19.81 -7.09
C PRO A 107 3.76 18.42 -7.27
N ASP A 108 4.72 18.05 -6.43
CA ASP A 108 5.49 16.81 -6.49
C ASP A 108 5.04 15.76 -5.45
N VAL A 109 3.96 16.00 -4.69
CA VAL A 109 3.50 15.10 -3.62
C VAL A 109 3.24 13.68 -4.12
N ARG A 110 2.66 13.56 -5.33
CA ARG A 110 2.43 12.26 -5.97
C ARG A 110 3.73 11.53 -6.28
N LEU A 111 4.70 12.24 -6.87
CA LEU A 111 6.01 11.68 -7.20
C LEU A 111 6.74 11.21 -5.94
N ARG A 112 6.64 11.97 -4.84
CA ARG A 112 7.21 11.60 -3.54
C ARG A 112 6.57 10.32 -3.00
N ALA A 113 5.23 10.21 -3.06
CA ALA A 113 4.50 9.01 -2.64
C ALA A 113 4.89 7.78 -3.49
N GLU A 114 4.95 7.92 -4.82
CA GLU A 114 5.39 6.87 -5.73
C GLU A 114 6.82 6.42 -5.46
N SER A 115 7.73 7.37 -5.25
CA SER A 115 9.14 7.10 -4.94
C SER A 115 9.29 6.33 -3.62
N GLY A 116 8.53 6.73 -2.59
CA GLY A 116 8.52 6.04 -1.31
C GLY A 116 7.94 4.62 -1.41
N LEU A 117 6.86 4.43 -2.16
CA LEU A 117 6.30 3.10 -2.43
C LEU A 117 7.30 2.21 -3.18
N LEU A 118 7.92 2.73 -4.24
CA LEU A 118 8.93 1.97 -5.01
C LEU A 118 10.12 1.58 -4.14
N TYR A 119 10.59 2.49 -3.28
CA TYR A 119 11.65 2.19 -2.32
C TYR A 119 11.22 1.07 -1.36
N LEU A 120 10.03 1.16 -0.77
CA LEU A 120 9.50 0.12 0.12
C LEU A 120 9.46 -1.24 -0.59
N LEU A 121 8.86 -1.29 -1.79
CA LEU A 121 8.75 -2.51 -2.59
C LEU A 121 10.12 -3.11 -2.90
N TRP A 122 11.09 -2.31 -3.35
CA TRP A 122 12.45 -2.76 -3.61
C TRP A 122 13.08 -3.40 -2.38
N ARG A 123 13.00 -2.73 -1.22
CA ARG A 123 13.60 -3.20 0.04
C ARG A 123 12.97 -4.50 0.53
N THR A 124 11.66 -4.64 0.40
CA THR A 124 10.93 -5.83 0.87
C THR A 124 11.01 -7.00 -0.12
N ALA A 125 10.95 -6.75 -1.43
CA ALA A 125 10.81 -7.79 -2.44
C ALA A 125 12.16 -8.23 -3.04
N VAL A 126 13.13 -7.32 -3.15
CA VAL A 126 14.43 -7.59 -3.81
C VAL A 126 15.52 -7.85 -2.78
N ASP A 127 15.66 -6.99 -1.79
CA ASP A 127 16.73 -7.13 -0.78
C ASP A 127 16.37 -8.19 0.28
N GLY A 128 15.10 -8.66 0.32
CA GLY A 128 14.58 -9.55 1.37
C GLY A 128 14.67 -8.96 2.77
N GLN A 129 14.99 -7.66 2.87
CA GLN A 129 15.19 -6.99 4.13
C GLN A 129 13.86 -6.53 4.68
N THR A 130 13.27 -7.35 5.53
CA THR A 130 12.39 -6.88 6.60
C THR A 130 13.27 -6.29 7.71
N ALA A 131 14.14 -5.34 7.34
CA ALA A 131 14.94 -4.59 8.30
C ALA A 131 14.02 -4.06 9.40
N ASP A 132 14.54 -3.93 10.63
CA ASP A 132 13.88 -3.24 11.74
C ASP A 132 12.86 -2.21 11.21
N ALA A 133 11.57 -2.51 11.37
CA ALA A 133 10.48 -1.83 10.66
C ALA A 133 10.58 -0.30 10.84
N THR A 134 11.05 0.11 12.03
CA THR A 134 11.35 1.50 12.35
C THR A 134 12.38 2.14 11.41
N THR A 135 13.48 1.44 11.09
CA THR A 135 14.51 1.92 10.18
C THR A 135 14.02 1.98 8.73
N LEU A 136 13.23 1.00 8.29
CA LEU A 136 12.64 0.98 6.94
C LEU A 136 11.65 2.14 6.77
N HIS A 137 10.71 2.32 7.70
CA HIS A 137 9.72 3.39 7.66
C HIS A 137 10.38 4.78 7.68
N ARG A 138 11.40 4.97 8.53
CA ARG A 138 12.16 6.22 8.56
C ARG A 138 12.76 6.55 7.19
N ARG A 139 13.36 5.57 6.51
CA ARG A 139 13.94 5.79 5.17
C ARG A 139 12.89 6.05 4.11
N VAL A 140 11.77 5.32 4.13
CA VAL A 140 10.63 5.57 3.24
C VAL A 140 10.12 7.00 3.41
N LEU A 141 9.91 7.46 4.65
CA LEU A 141 9.48 8.82 4.97
C LEU A 141 10.48 9.88 4.47
N GLN A 142 11.79 9.62 4.59
CA GLN A 142 12.83 10.51 4.05
C GLN A 142 12.80 10.59 2.53
N VAL A 143 12.60 9.46 1.83
CA VAL A 143 12.40 9.43 0.37
C VAL A 143 11.15 10.22 -0.02
N MET A 144 10.10 10.13 0.80
CA MET A 144 8.90 10.95 0.65
C MET A 144 9.08 12.40 1.09
N GLY A 145 10.27 12.85 1.47
CA GLY A 145 10.55 14.23 1.90
C GLY A 145 9.87 14.64 3.21
N VAL A 146 9.42 13.68 4.02
CA VAL A 146 8.90 13.95 5.37
C VAL A 146 10.10 14.12 6.32
N PRO A 147 10.24 15.28 6.97
CA PRO A 147 11.36 15.52 7.87
C PRO A 147 11.33 14.52 9.04
N PRO A 148 12.49 14.10 9.55
CA PRO A 148 12.53 13.27 10.75
C PRO A 148 11.87 14.04 11.90
N GLN A 149 10.91 13.40 12.58
CA GLN A 149 10.34 13.98 13.79
C GLN A 149 11.46 14.20 14.81
N PRO A 150 11.55 15.38 15.46
CA PRO A 150 12.51 15.58 16.52
C PRO A 150 12.24 14.55 17.62
N GLY A 151 13.29 13.84 18.04
CA GLY A 151 13.17 12.89 19.14
C GLY A 151 12.71 13.59 20.42
N PRO A 152 12.14 12.84 21.39
CA PRO A 152 11.62 13.40 22.64
C PRO A 152 12.64 14.23 23.44
N GLU A 153 13.94 14.11 23.15
CA GLU A 153 15.01 14.86 23.82
C GLU A 153 15.16 16.32 23.37
N GLN A 154 14.59 16.72 22.21
CA GLN A 154 14.80 18.09 21.67
C GLN A 154 13.74 19.11 22.09
N SER A 155 12.58 18.67 22.61
CA SER A 155 11.53 19.57 23.10
C SER A 155 11.83 20.17 24.48
N SER A 156 12.80 19.65 25.22
CA SER A 156 13.13 20.14 26.57
C SER A 156 14.11 21.33 26.59
N THR A 157 14.79 21.63 25.48
CA THR A 157 15.79 22.71 25.42
C THR A 157 15.24 24.07 24.99
N ALA A 158 13.96 24.16 24.61
CA ALA A 158 13.37 25.38 24.04
C ALA A 158 12.60 26.28 25.04
N THR A 159 12.54 25.95 26.34
CA THR A 159 11.79 26.75 27.34
C THR A 159 12.70 27.39 28.41
N GLY A 160 14.00 27.48 28.17
CA GLY A 160 14.94 28.02 29.16
C GLY A 160 15.89 29.08 28.60
N VAL A 161 15.36 30.24 28.20
CA VAL A 161 16.09 31.54 28.21
C VAL A 161 15.10 32.66 28.52
#